data_AF-A0A2P2HXN6-F1
#
_entry.id   AF-A0A2P2HXN6-F1
#
_cell.length_a   1.000
_cell.length_b   1.000
_cell.length_c   1.000
_cell.angle_alpha   90.00
_cell.angle_beta   90.00
_cell.angle_gamma   90.00
#
_symmetry.space_group_name_H-M   'P 1'
#
loop_
_entity.id
_entity.type
_entity.pdbx_description
1 polymer ?
#
loop_
_entity_poly.entity_id
_entity_poly.type
_entity_poly.pdbx_seq_one_letter_code
_entity_poly.pdbx_strand_id
1 'polypeptide(L)'
;MVDNILKGERVWQSTWRLHTIPRVCIHGVMAVKRVFENDTVPLPVTLAAGSIVSRFCATEGSHYFGEQCVEINAVHQVMHIVSTKLQHSCTGTQKDRTKEWRSLALLKAMRNINNITEELRQSVLSCFMQPSSSLKVRLAAAATLKQSSCNEQATRSLISTALNREEDDELRIISYKAGIECASSEQIASLLNEATEIDNVQFRAYILSDMTNLQQSKAPYKRGISERLAPFNISQDYPINFRLFSRSFDVSKFTETKEFGFEISSDIIYGRNHHQLRSNFTIDLFKQIINVAEVGIRMENLPALLQKIVMPQSYFGKTEIGKLLWTQLQGYSSSSNDGELELFIKVLGQEIMYTDIHTRDYSEIDIMVELFTMIGQLIEKLRSGEHLQGYKGFHTRYDLHIPTIHGIPLHLTHDLTSVVSFDALSNLSGAESTMQISPVASFSVNSFVGYRFGPVVGFKLNNTLFSSSDSIVTIESKDRSLSVKLDFQKDEAELFSFENKGLMVVQLPGEEEQSKECGTRDSRLHSHWCSPKVAGLQLCTQYDISNPLKSADYPFVKSSTVKCVIKKESPSMRGFEMILGSKPNSDGYQVKF
;
A
#
# COMPACT_ATOMS: atom_id res chain seq x y z
N MET A 1 -8.06 -9.71 -22.54
CA MET A 1 -7.21 -8.76 -21.77
C MET A 1 -5.75 -9.01 -22.03
N VAL A 2 -5.20 -10.17 -21.68
CA VAL A 2 -3.79 -10.51 -21.99
C VAL A 2 -3.49 -10.38 -23.47
N ASP A 3 -4.36 -10.85 -24.37
CA ASP A 3 -4.13 -10.71 -25.82
C ASP A 3 -4.04 -9.25 -26.27
N ASN A 4 -4.85 -8.35 -25.70
CA ASN A 4 -4.80 -6.92 -26.01
C ASN A 4 -3.45 -6.33 -25.55
N ILE A 5 -3.02 -6.68 -24.33
CA ILE A 5 -1.72 -6.28 -23.78
C ILE A 5 -0.58 -6.71 -24.70
N LEU A 6 -0.58 -7.98 -25.13
CA LEU A 6 0.47 -8.52 -26.00
C LEU A 6 0.46 -7.91 -27.41
N LYS A 7 -0.70 -7.39 -27.86
CA LYS A 7 -0.84 -6.63 -29.11
C LYS A 7 -0.50 -5.14 -28.97
N GLY A 8 -0.18 -4.66 -27.76
CA GLY A 8 0.04 -3.24 -27.48
C GLY A 8 -1.25 -2.41 -27.39
N GLU A 9 -2.42 -3.06 -27.38
CA GLU A 9 -3.73 -2.41 -27.34
C GLU A 9 -4.23 -2.27 -25.90
N ARG A 10 -4.66 -1.05 -25.52
CA ARG A 10 -5.26 -0.78 -24.20
C ARG A 10 -4.45 -1.38 -23.04
N VAL A 11 -3.12 -1.29 -23.12
CA VAL A 11 -2.18 -1.95 -22.21
C VAL A 11 -2.47 -1.54 -20.77
N TRP A 12 -2.61 -0.24 -20.52
CA TRP A 12 -2.82 0.31 -19.18
C TRP A 12 -4.21 -0.03 -18.62
N GLN A 13 -5.28 0.11 -19.41
CA GLN A 13 -6.62 -0.28 -18.98
C GLN A 13 -6.70 -1.77 -18.65
N SER A 14 -6.08 -2.61 -19.49
CA SER A 14 -6.07 -4.07 -19.30
C SER A 14 -5.23 -4.45 -18.09
N THR A 15 -4.05 -3.83 -17.92
CA THR A 15 -3.17 -4.03 -16.74
C THR A 15 -3.89 -3.68 -15.46
N TRP A 16 -4.53 -2.50 -15.42
CA TRP A 16 -5.30 -2.09 -14.26
C TRP A 16 -6.42 -3.07 -13.96
N ARG A 17 -7.16 -3.52 -14.98
CA ARG A 17 -8.21 -4.54 -14.81
C ARG A 17 -7.67 -5.87 -14.26
N LEU A 18 -6.47 -6.30 -14.68
CA LEU A 18 -5.85 -7.54 -14.18
C LEU A 18 -5.58 -7.47 -12.66
N HIS A 19 -5.14 -6.33 -12.14
CA HIS A 19 -4.97 -6.15 -10.68
C HIS A 19 -6.28 -6.21 -9.89
N THR A 20 -7.42 -5.98 -10.55
CA THR A 20 -8.71 -5.78 -9.86
C THR A 20 -9.72 -6.88 -10.11
N ILE A 21 -9.34 -7.97 -10.79
CA ILE A 21 -10.25 -9.09 -11.02
C ILE A 21 -10.59 -9.73 -9.66
N PRO A 22 -11.88 -9.82 -9.29
CA PRO A 22 -12.28 -10.32 -7.98
C PRO A 22 -12.06 -11.82 -7.81
N ARG A 23 -12.20 -12.59 -8.90
CA ARG A 23 -12.03 -14.06 -8.92
C ARG A 23 -11.37 -14.49 -10.22
N VAL A 24 -10.35 -15.33 -10.11
CA VAL A 24 -9.56 -15.81 -11.26
C VAL A 24 -9.71 -17.32 -11.32
N CYS A 25 -10.06 -17.85 -12.48
CA CYS A 25 -10.06 -19.29 -12.74
C CYS A 25 -8.72 -19.75 -13.35
N ILE A 26 -8.53 -21.07 -13.47
CA ILE A 26 -7.28 -21.66 -13.99
C ILE A 26 -6.92 -21.16 -15.40
N HIS A 27 -7.90 -20.91 -16.28
CA HIS A 27 -7.68 -20.33 -17.61
C HIS A 27 -7.09 -18.91 -17.54
N GLY A 28 -7.39 -18.15 -16.49
CA GLY A 28 -6.79 -16.85 -16.23
C GLY A 28 -5.29 -16.96 -15.93
N VAL A 29 -4.89 -17.95 -15.12
CA VAL A 29 -3.47 -18.27 -14.86
C VAL A 29 -2.76 -18.69 -16.14
N MET A 30 -3.37 -19.60 -16.91
CA MET A 30 -2.84 -20.03 -18.20
C MET A 30 -2.68 -18.87 -19.19
N ALA A 31 -3.60 -17.89 -19.18
CA ALA A 31 -3.51 -16.73 -20.03
C ALA A 31 -2.31 -15.83 -19.65
N VAL A 32 -2.10 -15.55 -18.35
CA VAL A 32 -1.00 -14.70 -17.90
C VAL A 32 0.37 -15.38 -17.94
N LYS A 33 0.45 -16.70 -18.11
CA LYS A 33 1.71 -17.41 -18.39
C LYS A 33 2.49 -16.75 -19.54
N ARG A 34 1.80 -16.34 -20.61
CA ARG A 34 2.38 -15.66 -21.79
C ARG A 34 3.00 -14.29 -21.47
N VAL A 35 2.57 -13.64 -20.39
CA VAL A 35 3.21 -12.41 -19.89
C VAL A 35 4.60 -12.73 -19.35
N PHE A 36 4.74 -13.81 -18.58
CA PHE A 36 6.03 -14.23 -18.02
C PHE A 36 6.97 -14.83 -19.08
N GLU A 37 6.44 -15.37 -20.17
CA GLU A 37 7.24 -15.84 -21.31
C GLU A 37 7.86 -14.69 -22.10
N ASN A 38 7.21 -13.53 -22.17
CA ASN A 38 7.64 -12.40 -22.99
C ASN A 38 8.49 -11.36 -22.21
N ASP A 39 9.76 -11.21 -22.59
CA ASP A 39 10.73 -10.31 -21.95
C ASP A 39 10.55 -8.81 -22.29
N THR A 40 9.66 -8.47 -23.22
CA THR A 40 9.43 -7.08 -23.64
C THR A 40 8.23 -6.45 -22.94
N VAL A 41 7.54 -7.21 -22.07
CA VAL A 41 6.34 -6.75 -21.41
C VAL A 41 6.69 -5.72 -20.31
N PRO A 42 5.98 -4.57 -20.24
CA PRO A 42 6.24 -3.57 -19.20
C PRO A 42 6.09 -4.11 -17.78
N LEU A 43 6.90 -3.62 -16.85
CA LEU A 43 6.89 -4.06 -15.45
C LEU A 43 5.50 -4.02 -14.79
N PRO A 44 4.67 -2.96 -14.97
CA PRO A 44 3.32 -2.94 -14.39
C PRO A 44 2.44 -4.11 -14.85
N VAL A 45 2.60 -4.57 -16.09
CA VAL A 45 1.88 -5.74 -16.60
C VAL A 45 2.37 -7.02 -15.91
N THR A 46 3.67 -7.17 -15.69
CA THR A 46 4.26 -8.31 -14.98
C THR A 46 3.78 -8.36 -13.53
N LEU A 47 3.70 -7.21 -12.85
CA LEU A 47 3.10 -7.11 -11.51
C LEU A 47 1.63 -7.56 -11.51
N ALA A 48 0.86 -7.13 -12.52
CA ALA A 48 -0.54 -7.52 -12.66
C ALA A 48 -0.72 -9.01 -12.92
N ALA A 49 0.18 -9.62 -13.69
CA ALA A 49 0.20 -11.08 -13.87
C ALA A 49 0.45 -11.79 -12.53
N GLY A 50 1.35 -11.28 -11.69
CA GLY A 50 1.54 -11.77 -10.31
C GLY A 50 0.27 -11.65 -9.46
N SER A 51 -0.44 -10.52 -9.53
CA SER A 51 -1.74 -10.31 -8.85
C SER A 51 -2.80 -11.32 -9.28
N ILE A 52 -2.83 -11.71 -10.56
CA ILE A 52 -3.77 -12.72 -11.08
C ILE A 52 -3.49 -14.10 -10.48
N VAL A 53 -2.22 -14.51 -10.42
CA VAL A 53 -1.83 -15.79 -9.83
C VAL A 53 -2.11 -15.79 -8.31
N SER A 54 -1.78 -14.69 -7.62
CA SER A 54 -2.11 -14.46 -6.22
C SER A 54 -3.62 -14.63 -5.96
N ARG A 55 -4.47 -14.00 -6.79
CA ARG A 55 -5.91 -14.08 -6.66
C ARG A 55 -6.44 -15.48 -6.92
N PHE A 56 -5.92 -16.17 -7.92
CA PHE A 56 -6.27 -17.58 -8.18
C PHE A 56 -5.95 -18.42 -6.94
N CYS A 57 -4.74 -18.31 -6.39
CA CYS A 57 -4.34 -19.06 -5.19
C CYS A 57 -5.19 -18.75 -3.97
N ALA A 58 -5.60 -17.50 -3.79
CA ALA A 58 -6.46 -17.08 -2.67
C ALA A 58 -7.94 -17.42 -2.85
N THR A 59 -8.37 -17.89 -4.03
CA THR A 59 -9.79 -18.18 -4.33
C THR A 59 -9.96 -19.61 -4.83
N GLU A 60 -9.85 -19.85 -6.13
CA GLU A 60 -10.08 -21.18 -6.71
C GLU A 60 -9.00 -22.19 -6.34
N GLY A 61 -7.74 -21.74 -6.29
CA GLY A 61 -6.58 -22.60 -6.06
C GLY A 61 -6.53 -23.19 -4.65
N SER A 62 -7.05 -22.48 -3.64
CA SER A 62 -7.07 -22.98 -2.25
C SER A 62 -8.02 -24.15 -2.01
N HIS A 63 -8.95 -24.39 -2.93
CA HIS A 63 -9.94 -25.47 -2.84
C HIS A 63 -9.67 -26.59 -3.87
N TYR A 64 -8.52 -26.55 -4.54
CA TYR A 64 -8.19 -27.48 -5.61
C TYR A 64 -7.66 -28.81 -5.05
N PHE A 65 -8.55 -29.79 -4.91
CA PHE A 65 -8.24 -31.22 -4.70
C PHE A 65 -7.17 -31.58 -3.64
N GLY A 66 -6.95 -30.74 -2.61
CA GLY A 66 -5.98 -30.99 -1.55
C GLY A 66 -4.50 -30.72 -1.91
N GLU A 67 -4.23 -30.12 -3.08
CA GLU A 67 -2.90 -29.69 -3.51
C GLU A 67 -2.58 -28.28 -2.99
N GLN A 68 -1.31 -27.98 -2.73
CA GLN A 68 -0.91 -26.59 -2.50
C GLN A 68 -1.02 -25.82 -3.82
N CYS A 69 -1.44 -24.55 -3.79
CA CYS A 69 -1.65 -23.78 -5.03
C CYS A 69 -0.41 -23.77 -5.96
N VAL A 70 0.79 -23.78 -5.39
CA VAL A 70 2.06 -23.78 -6.13
C VAL A 70 2.34 -25.08 -6.90
N GLU A 71 1.69 -26.18 -6.52
CA GLU A 71 1.80 -27.50 -7.15
C GLU A 71 0.85 -27.65 -8.34
N ILE A 72 -0.20 -26.83 -8.41
CA ILE A 72 -1.13 -26.82 -9.55
C ILE A 72 -0.34 -26.50 -10.82
N ASN A 73 -0.40 -27.40 -11.81
CA ASN A 73 0.43 -27.36 -13.02
C ASN A 73 0.49 -25.97 -13.69
N ALA A 74 -0.65 -25.26 -13.79
CA ALA A 74 -0.69 -23.92 -14.39
C ALA A 74 0.15 -22.89 -13.60
N VAL A 75 0.14 -22.94 -12.27
CA VAL A 75 0.92 -22.07 -11.38
C VAL A 75 2.38 -22.51 -11.35
N HIS A 76 2.63 -23.82 -11.23
CA HIS A 76 3.97 -24.39 -11.25
C HIS A 76 4.73 -23.99 -12.52
N GLN A 77 4.08 -24.05 -13.70
CA GLN A 77 4.69 -23.62 -14.96
C GLN A 77 5.08 -22.14 -14.97
N VAL A 78 4.25 -21.27 -14.39
CA VAL A 78 4.60 -19.85 -14.25
C VAL A 78 5.86 -19.70 -13.38
N MET A 79 5.89 -20.36 -12.22
CA MET A 79 7.03 -20.28 -11.30
C MET A 79 8.31 -20.87 -11.91
N HIS A 80 8.20 -21.96 -12.67
CA HIS A 80 9.31 -22.56 -13.40
C HIS A 80 9.90 -21.60 -14.44
N ILE A 81 9.06 -20.96 -15.27
CA ILE A 81 9.52 -19.96 -16.26
C ILE A 81 10.28 -18.82 -15.57
N VAL A 82 9.73 -18.31 -14.46
CA VAL A 82 10.38 -17.24 -13.69
C VAL A 82 11.70 -17.73 -13.11
N SER A 83 11.75 -18.96 -12.58
CA SER A 83 12.96 -19.57 -12.04
C SER A 83 14.08 -19.63 -13.08
N THR A 84 13.79 -20.15 -14.28
CA THR A 84 14.75 -20.25 -15.37
C THR A 84 15.26 -18.86 -15.79
N LYS A 85 14.38 -17.87 -15.87
CA LYS A 85 14.78 -16.50 -16.24
C LYS A 85 15.69 -15.86 -15.19
N LEU A 86 15.37 -16.01 -13.91
CA LEU A 86 16.17 -15.45 -12.81
C LEU A 86 17.59 -16.03 -12.76
N GLN A 87 17.77 -17.33 -13.06
CA GLN A 87 19.09 -17.97 -13.13
C GLN A 87 20.05 -17.29 -14.11
N HIS A 88 19.53 -16.58 -15.12
CA HIS A 88 20.32 -15.92 -16.16
C HIS A 88 20.30 -14.39 -16.08
N SER A 89 19.29 -13.81 -15.41
CA SER A 89 19.11 -12.36 -15.35
C SER A 89 19.73 -11.70 -14.11
N CYS A 90 19.99 -12.45 -13.04
CA CYS A 90 20.47 -11.90 -11.77
C CYS A 90 21.93 -11.44 -11.78
N THR A 91 22.74 -11.87 -12.75
CA THR A 91 24.18 -11.54 -12.86
C THR A 91 24.50 -10.25 -13.62
N GLY A 92 23.50 -9.38 -13.82
CA GLY A 92 23.70 -8.08 -14.46
C GLY A 92 24.55 -7.15 -13.59
N THR A 93 25.67 -6.67 -14.12
CA THR A 93 26.35 -5.51 -13.53
C THR A 93 25.42 -4.29 -13.52
N GLN A 94 25.64 -3.30 -12.65
CA GLN A 94 24.89 -2.02 -12.60
C GLN A 94 24.77 -1.30 -13.96
N LYS A 95 25.59 -1.69 -14.97
CA LYS A 95 25.55 -1.17 -16.34
C LYS A 95 24.55 -1.87 -17.28
N ASP A 96 24.08 -3.08 -16.96
CA ASP A 96 23.09 -3.81 -17.77
C ASP A 96 21.67 -3.56 -17.24
N ARG A 97 21.19 -2.32 -17.43
CA ARG A 97 19.87 -1.83 -16.98
C ARG A 97 18.73 -2.75 -17.40
N THR A 98 18.83 -3.40 -18.56
CA THR A 98 17.77 -4.27 -19.08
C THR A 98 17.64 -5.56 -18.25
N LYS A 99 18.76 -6.18 -17.84
CA LYS A 99 18.73 -7.37 -16.99
C LYS A 99 18.33 -7.08 -15.55
N GLU A 100 18.79 -5.96 -15.01
CA GLU A 100 18.33 -5.46 -13.70
C GLU A 100 16.81 -5.28 -13.71
N TRP A 101 16.28 -4.53 -14.68
CA TRP A 101 14.86 -4.25 -14.80
C TRP A 101 13.99 -5.52 -14.91
N ARG A 102 14.44 -6.50 -15.73
CA ARG A 102 13.76 -7.79 -15.85
C ARG A 102 13.74 -8.56 -14.53
N SER A 103 14.87 -8.63 -13.85
CA SER A 103 14.96 -9.32 -12.55
C SER A 103 14.05 -8.66 -11.51
N LEU A 104 14.02 -7.32 -11.46
CA LEU A 104 13.13 -6.57 -10.57
C LEU A 104 11.65 -6.84 -10.88
N ALA A 105 11.25 -6.81 -12.15
CA ALA A 105 9.86 -7.08 -12.55
C ALA A 105 9.42 -8.49 -12.13
N LEU A 106 10.27 -9.49 -12.35
CA LEU A 106 9.98 -10.88 -11.98
C LEU A 106 9.89 -11.07 -10.47
N LEU A 107 10.89 -10.58 -9.71
CA LEU A 107 10.92 -10.70 -8.25
C LEU A 107 9.71 -10.00 -7.60
N LYS A 108 9.39 -8.77 -8.04
CA LYS A 108 8.21 -8.04 -7.53
C LYS A 108 6.90 -8.73 -7.89
N ALA A 109 6.79 -9.32 -9.08
CA ALA A 109 5.61 -10.10 -9.45
C ALA A 109 5.47 -11.37 -8.58
N MET A 110 6.57 -12.07 -8.27
CA MET A 110 6.54 -13.22 -7.37
C MET A 110 6.20 -12.81 -5.94
N ARG A 111 6.66 -11.64 -5.49
CA ARG A 111 6.25 -11.05 -4.21
C ARG A 111 4.74 -10.82 -4.14
N ASN A 112 4.09 -10.40 -5.23
CA ASN A 112 2.62 -10.28 -5.28
C ASN A 112 1.90 -11.62 -5.10
N ILE A 113 2.51 -12.74 -5.52
CA ILE A 113 1.96 -14.09 -5.32
C ILE A 113 2.03 -14.51 -3.85
N ASN A 114 3.04 -14.03 -3.11
CA ASN A 114 3.26 -14.29 -1.68
C ASN A 114 3.47 -15.78 -1.33
N ASN A 115 3.76 -16.62 -2.33
CA ASN A 115 4.17 -18.01 -2.18
C ASN A 115 4.92 -18.43 -3.46
N ILE A 116 5.94 -19.29 -3.34
CA ILE A 116 6.76 -19.76 -4.47
C ILE A 116 7.20 -21.22 -4.27
N THR A 117 7.48 -21.92 -5.38
CA THR A 117 8.05 -23.28 -5.35
C THR A 117 9.47 -23.30 -4.77
N GLU A 118 9.92 -24.49 -4.36
CA GLU A 118 11.30 -24.75 -3.94
C GLU A 118 12.32 -24.34 -5.02
N GLU A 119 12.07 -24.74 -6.27
CA GLU A 119 12.92 -24.43 -7.42
C GLU A 119 13.13 -22.91 -7.59
N LEU A 120 12.01 -22.16 -7.60
CA LEU A 120 12.05 -20.71 -7.71
C LEU A 120 12.74 -20.08 -6.51
N ARG A 121 12.50 -20.59 -5.29
CA ARG A 121 13.15 -20.09 -4.08
C ARG A 121 14.67 -20.24 -4.10
N GLN A 122 15.20 -21.36 -4.61
CA GLN A 122 16.66 -21.49 -4.79
C GLN A 122 17.21 -20.46 -5.78
N SER A 123 16.47 -20.17 -6.85
CA SER A 123 16.86 -19.14 -7.81
C SER A 123 16.83 -17.73 -7.19
N VAL A 124 15.81 -17.41 -6.39
CA VAL A 124 15.73 -16.14 -5.63
C VAL A 124 16.86 -16.04 -4.60
N LEU A 125 17.18 -17.13 -3.89
CA LEU A 125 18.31 -17.19 -2.96
C LEU A 125 19.63 -16.92 -3.67
N SER A 126 19.83 -17.49 -4.87
CA SER A 126 21.01 -17.19 -5.68
C SER A 126 21.09 -15.70 -6.00
N CYS A 127 19.99 -15.08 -6.44
CA CYS A 127 19.97 -13.65 -6.74
C CYS A 127 20.29 -12.78 -5.51
N PHE A 128 19.80 -13.18 -4.33
CA PHE A 128 20.03 -12.50 -3.05
C PHE A 128 21.49 -12.59 -2.57
N MET A 129 22.08 -13.78 -2.64
CA MET A 129 23.41 -14.06 -2.08
C MET A 129 24.56 -13.67 -3.02
N GLN A 130 24.30 -13.53 -4.32
CA GLN A 130 25.35 -13.34 -5.31
C GLN A 130 25.87 -11.89 -5.32
N PRO A 131 27.18 -11.65 -5.06
CA PRO A 131 27.73 -10.29 -5.01
C PRO A 131 27.72 -9.55 -6.35
N SER A 132 27.63 -10.27 -7.47
CA SER A 132 27.52 -9.66 -8.81
C SER A 132 26.13 -9.11 -9.10
N SER A 133 25.10 -9.49 -8.32
CA SER A 133 23.77 -8.91 -8.42
C SER A 133 23.80 -7.47 -7.94
N SER A 134 23.08 -6.58 -8.62
CA SER A 134 22.93 -5.21 -8.13
C SER A 134 22.19 -5.17 -6.79
N LEU A 135 22.44 -4.11 -6.00
CA LEU A 135 21.81 -3.92 -4.69
C LEU A 135 20.28 -4.02 -4.80
N LYS A 136 19.65 -3.40 -5.80
CA LYS A 136 18.19 -3.45 -6.00
C LYS A 136 17.66 -4.86 -6.22
N VAL A 137 18.36 -5.67 -7.02
CA VAL A 137 17.99 -7.08 -7.23
C VAL A 137 18.09 -7.86 -5.93
N ARG A 138 19.14 -7.64 -5.14
CA ARG A 138 19.31 -8.28 -3.82
C ARG A 138 18.22 -7.85 -2.83
N LEU A 139 17.86 -6.56 -2.80
CA LEU A 139 16.75 -6.03 -1.97
C LEU A 139 15.40 -6.61 -2.39
N ALA A 140 15.11 -6.66 -3.70
CA ALA A 140 13.88 -7.27 -4.22
C ALA A 140 13.82 -8.78 -3.95
N ALA A 141 14.96 -9.47 -4.03
CA ALA A 141 15.06 -10.89 -3.71
C ALA A 141 14.82 -11.13 -2.22
N ALA A 142 15.43 -10.36 -1.32
CA ALA A 142 15.16 -10.41 0.12
C ALA A 142 13.66 -10.21 0.42
N ALA A 143 13.05 -9.21 -0.22
CA ALA A 143 11.61 -8.94 -0.08
C ALA A 143 10.71 -10.06 -0.64
N THR A 144 11.20 -10.86 -1.59
CA THR A 144 10.50 -12.02 -2.18
C THR A 144 10.67 -13.28 -1.32
N LEU A 145 11.80 -13.40 -0.61
CA LEU A 145 12.05 -14.48 0.35
C LEU A 145 11.19 -14.35 1.62
N LYS A 146 10.66 -13.16 1.90
CA LYS A 146 9.61 -12.98 2.90
C LYS A 146 8.33 -13.69 2.41
N GLN A 147 8.12 -14.91 2.87
CA GLN A 147 6.98 -15.77 2.54
C GLN A 147 6.00 -15.86 3.70
N SER A 148 4.73 -16.17 3.41
CA SER A 148 3.73 -16.45 4.45
C SER A 148 4.07 -17.69 5.30
N SER A 149 4.77 -18.66 4.70
CA SER A 149 5.30 -19.83 5.39
C SER A 149 6.81 -19.68 5.60
N CYS A 150 7.25 -19.74 6.86
CA CYS A 150 8.67 -19.66 7.18
C CYS A 150 9.47 -20.78 6.50
N ASN A 151 10.55 -20.41 5.82
CA ASN A 151 11.53 -21.33 5.27
C ASN A 151 12.86 -21.16 6.01
N GLU A 152 13.40 -22.26 6.54
CA GLU A 152 14.59 -22.23 7.40
C GLU A 152 15.83 -21.72 6.67
N GLN A 153 16.10 -22.24 5.46
CA GLN A 153 17.26 -21.83 4.66
C GLN A 153 17.20 -20.33 4.32
N ALA A 154 16.04 -19.86 3.85
CA ALA A 154 15.85 -18.45 3.53
C ALA A 154 16.00 -17.56 4.76
N THR A 155 15.41 -17.94 5.89
CA THR A 155 15.53 -17.21 7.16
C THR A 155 16.98 -17.14 7.61
N ARG A 156 17.71 -18.26 7.57
CA ARG A 156 19.13 -18.31 7.92
C ARG A 156 19.97 -17.40 7.04
N SER A 157 19.76 -17.43 5.72
CA SER A 157 20.45 -16.55 4.78
C SER A 157 20.16 -15.07 5.10
N LEU A 158 18.90 -14.69 5.26
CA LEU A 158 18.48 -13.32 5.59
C LEU A 158 19.11 -12.81 6.90
N ILE A 159 19.04 -13.60 7.97
CA ILE A 159 19.64 -13.21 9.26
C ILE A 159 21.16 -13.13 9.16
N SER A 160 21.82 -14.08 8.46
CA SER A 160 23.27 -14.04 8.28
C SER A 160 23.75 -12.79 7.52
N THR A 161 22.99 -12.36 6.50
CA THR A 161 23.27 -11.10 5.77
C THR A 161 23.04 -9.89 6.67
N ALA A 162 22.01 -9.88 7.52
CA ALA A 162 21.78 -8.80 8.47
C ALA A 162 22.95 -8.62 9.46
N LEU A 163 23.56 -9.73 9.88
CA LEU A 163 24.71 -9.75 10.80
C LEU A 163 26.05 -9.46 10.12
N ASN A 164 26.13 -9.51 8.78
CA ASN A 164 27.39 -9.29 8.06
C ASN A 164 27.69 -7.79 7.90
N ARG A 165 28.72 -7.30 8.59
CA ARG A 165 29.14 -5.88 8.58
C ARG A 165 29.74 -5.40 7.26
N GLU A 166 30.16 -6.32 6.39
CA GLU A 166 30.70 -5.98 5.07
C GLU A 166 29.60 -5.64 4.06
N GLU A 167 28.34 -5.96 4.37
CA GLU A 167 27.20 -5.68 3.51
C GLU A 167 26.72 -4.24 3.64
N ASP A 168 25.99 -3.77 2.62
CA ASP A 168 25.36 -2.45 2.68
C ASP A 168 24.30 -2.37 3.79
N ASP A 169 24.26 -1.26 4.53
CA ASP A 169 23.33 -1.06 5.64
C ASP A 169 21.86 -1.22 5.22
N GLU A 170 21.48 -0.82 3.99
CA GLU A 170 20.13 -1.07 3.45
C GLU A 170 19.84 -2.56 3.41
N LEU A 171 20.78 -3.31 2.85
CA LEU A 171 20.60 -4.73 2.63
C LEU A 171 20.55 -5.45 3.97
N ARG A 172 21.38 -5.04 4.94
CA ARG A 172 21.34 -5.60 6.30
C ARG A 172 19.98 -5.37 6.96
N ILE A 173 19.47 -4.13 6.92
CA ILE A 173 18.18 -3.76 7.51
C ILE A 173 17.02 -4.47 6.81
N ILE A 174 16.99 -4.49 5.48
CA ILE A 174 15.94 -5.16 4.71
C ILE A 174 15.99 -6.67 4.89
N SER A 175 17.18 -7.27 5.00
CA SER A 175 17.32 -8.71 5.29
C SER A 175 16.81 -9.05 6.68
N TYR A 176 17.12 -8.23 7.69
CA TYR A 176 16.50 -8.34 9.01
C TYR A 176 14.97 -8.27 8.93
N LYS A 177 14.41 -7.24 8.27
CA LYS A 177 12.95 -7.01 8.20
C LYS A 177 12.23 -8.16 7.47
N ALA A 178 12.89 -8.79 6.50
CA ALA A 178 12.38 -9.94 5.78
C ALA A 178 12.43 -11.25 6.61
N GLY A 179 13.42 -11.40 7.50
CA GLY A 179 13.65 -12.64 8.25
C GLY A 179 13.09 -12.65 9.69
N ILE A 180 12.91 -11.49 10.34
CA ILE A 180 12.62 -11.41 11.78
C ILE A 180 11.34 -12.14 12.20
N GLU A 181 10.30 -12.11 11.37
CA GLU A 181 9.04 -12.81 11.62
C GLU A 181 9.20 -14.34 11.70
N CYS A 182 10.29 -14.89 11.18
CA CYS A 182 10.62 -16.32 11.18
C CYS A 182 11.86 -16.67 12.02
N ALA A 183 12.54 -15.67 12.58
CA ALA A 183 13.79 -15.88 13.31
C ALA A 183 13.59 -16.69 14.61
N SER A 184 14.55 -17.58 14.89
CA SER A 184 14.65 -18.31 16.15
C SER A 184 15.10 -17.41 17.30
N SER A 185 14.90 -17.84 18.55
CA SER A 185 15.37 -17.10 19.73
C SER A 185 16.89 -16.88 19.72
N GLU A 186 17.66 -17.84 19.21
CA GLU A 186 19.11 -17.70 19.04
C GLU A 186 19.46 -16.60 18.03
N GLN A 187 18.79 -16.60 16.87
CA GLN A 187 18.97 -15.57 15.85
C GLN A 187 18.57 -14.18 16.35
N ILE A 188 17.49 -14.08 17.11
CA ILE A 188 17.06 -12.83 17.78
C ILE A 188 18.16 -12.35 18.76
N ALA A 189 18.74 -13.25 19.55
CA ALA A 189 19.82 -12.91 20.47
C ALA A 189 21.05 -12.39 19.71
N SER A 190 21.44 -13.03 18.59
CA SER A 190 22.55 -12.57 17.76
C SER A 190 22.30 -11.18 17.17
N LEU A 191 21.09 -10.91 16.69
CA LEU A 191 20.71 -9.59 16.17
C LEU A 191 20.75 -8.50 17.24
N LEU A 192 20.28 -8.81 18.46
CA LEU A 192 20.33 -7.88 19.58
C LEU A 192 21.78 -7.58 19.99
N ASN A 193 22.63 -8.60 20.08
CA ASN A 193 24.05 -8.41 20.38
C ASN A 193 24.73 -7.52 19.34
N GLU A 194 24.49 -7.76 18.05
CA GLU A 194 25.01 -6.91 16.97
C GLU A 194 24.43 -5.48 17.04
N ALA A 195 23.16 -5.32 17.39
CA ALA A 195 22.53 -4.00 17.54
C ALA A 195 23.02 -3.22 18.78
N THR A 196 23.59 -3.88 19.80
CA THR A 196 24.18 -3.20 20.96
C THR A 196 25.56 -2.62 20.70
N GLU A 197 26.21 -3.03 19.61
CA GLU A 197 27.51 -2.50 19.21
C GLU A 197 27.40 -1.05 18.71
N ILE A 198 28.36 -0.20 19.09
CA ILE A 198 28.28 1.25 18.88
C ILE A 198 28.62 1.64 17.43
N ASP A 199 29.42 0.82 16.74
CA ASP A 199 30.03 1.19 15.47
C ASP A 199 29.03 1.30 14.30
N ASN A 200 27.85 0.68 14.39
CA ASN A 200 26.81 0.78 13.35
C ASN A 200 25.53 1.44 13.86
N VAL A 201 25.56 2.77 13.89
CA VAL A 201 24.48 3.60 14.44
C VAL A 201 23.17 3.47 13.65
N GLN A 202 23.22 3.32 12.32
CA GLN A 202 22.01 3.20 11.49
C GLN A 202 21.30 1.86 11.71
N PHE A 203 22.06 0.76 11.65
CA PHE A 203 21.54 -0.57 11.93
C PHE A 203 21.00 -0.64 13.37
N ARG A 204 21.80 -0.24 14.36
CA ARG A 204 21.37 -0.18 15.77
C ARG A 204 20.06 0.56 15.97
N ALA A 205 19.94 1.77 15.44
CA ALA A 205 18.74 2.60 15.60
C ALA A 205 17.49 1.93 15.00
N TYR A 206 17.62 1.33 13.82
CA TYR A 206 16.50 0.65 13.17
C TYR A 206 16.09 -0.63 13.92
N ILE A 207 17.05 -1.52 14.22
CA ILE A 207 16.76 -2.83 14.82
C ILE A 207 16.12 -2.65 16.21
N LEU A 208 16.69 -1.80 17.06
CA LEU A 208 16.16 -1.59 18.42
C LEU A 208 14.77 -0.95 18.40
N SER A 209 14.52 0.04 17.52
CA SER A 209 13.20 0.64 17.38
C SER A 209 12.17 -0.36 16.83
N ASP A 210 12.52 -1.14 15.82
CA ASP A 210 11.62 -2.13 15.22
C ASP A 210 11.29 -3.29 16.16
N MET A 211 12.30 -3.88 16.82
CA MET A 211 12.06 -4.95 17.79
C MET A 211 11.23 -4.46 18.98
N THR A 212 11.42 -3.22 19.42
CA THR A 212 10.57 -2.60 20.46
C THR A 212 9.12 -2.52 20.00
N ASN A 213 8.89 -2.03 18.77
CA ASN A 213 7.55 -1.96 18.16
C ASN A 213 6.91 -3.36 18.05
N LEU A 214 7.68 -4.37 17.60
CA LEU A 214 7.21 -5.75 17.48
C LEU A 214 6.88 -6.39 18.83
N GLN A 215 7.70 -6.15 19.85
CA GLN A 215 7.48 -6.65 21.21
C GLN A 215 6.20 -6.06 21.81
N GLN A 216 5.94 -4.76 21.60
CA GLN A 216 4.80 -4.04 22.17
C GLN A 216 3.52 -4.11 21.34
N SER A 217 3.61 -4.53 20.07
CA SER A 217 2.49 -4.57 19.14
C SER A 217 1.35 -5.46 19.62
N LYS A 218 0.12 -4.96 19.53
CA LYS A 218 -1.11 -5.71 19.82
C LYS A 218 -1.75 -6.32 18.56
N ALA A 219 -1.14 -6.13 17.39
CA ALA A 219 -1.67 -6.63 16.12
C ALA A 219 -1.76 -8.18 16.12
N PRO A 220 -2.90 -8.77 15.75
CA PRO A 220 -3.10 -10.23 15.84
C PRO A 220 -2.08 -11.04 15.04
N TYR A 221 -1.66 -10.54 13.87
CA TYR A 221 -0.71 -11.18 12.96
C TYR A 221 0.76 -11.05 13.40
N LYS A 222 1.08 -10.16 14.35
CA LYS A 222 2.43 -10.02 14.94
C LYS A 222 2.61 -10.79 16.24
N ARG A 223 1.59 -11.52 16.71
CA ARG A 223 1.63 -12.23 18.00
C ARG A 223 2.80 -13.21 18.11
N GLY A 224 3.03 -14.00 17.06
CA GLY A 224 4.09 -15.02 17.09
C GLY A 224 5.48 -14.41 17.31
N ILE A 225 5.79 -13.26 16.68
CA ILE A 225 7.07 -12.58 16.90
C ILE A 225 7.10 -11.81 18.22
N SER A 226 5.99 -11.17 18.62
CA SER A 226 5.87 -10.50 19.93
C SER A 226 6.14 -11.48 21.08
N GLU A 227 5.56 -12.69 21.04
CA GLU A 227 5.78 -13.74 22.04
C GLU A 227 7.23 -14.21 22.08
N ARG A 228 7.89 -14.37 20.93
CA ARG A 228 9.31 -14.74 20.88
C ARG A 228 10.23 -13.60 21.37
N LEU A 229 9.84 -12.34 21.20
CA LEU A 229 10.58 -11.18 21.70
C LEU A 229 10.35 -10.90 23.19
N ALA A 230 9.26 -11.40 23.79
CA ALA A 230 8.89 -11.11 25.17
C ALA A 230 9.98 -11.39 26.23
N PRO A 231 10.82 -12.45 26.11
CA PRO A 231 11.89 -12.71 27.07
C PRO A 231 13.08 -11.74 26.98
N PHE A 232 13.21 -11.00 25.89
CA PHE A 232 14.38 -10.16 25.62
C PHE A 232 14.21 -8.75 26.19
N ASN A 233 15.24 -8.25 26.86
CA ASN A 233 15.28 -6.85 27.29
C ASN A 233 15.88 -5.98 26.18
N ILE A 234 15.02 -5.29 25.43
CA ILE A 234 15.43 -4.47 24.29
C ILE A 234 15.82 -3.07 24.80
N SER A 235 17.09 -2.72 24.61
CA SER A 235 17.61 -1.40 25.00
C SER A 235 16.83 -0.27 24.31
N GLN A 236 16.40 0.71 25.10
CA GLN A 236 15.82 1.97 24.60
C GLN A 236 16.89 3.05 24.39
N ASP A 237 18.16 2.71 24.63
CA ASP A 237 19.29 3.58 24.29
C ASP A 237 19.59 3.43 22.81
N TYR A 238 18.94 4.25 21.99
CA TYR A 238 19.27 4.43 20.59
C TYR A 238 18.95 5.86 20.16
N PRO A 239 19.64 6.39 19.13
CA PRO A 239 19.48 7.77 18.72
C PRO A 239 18.03 8.14 18.41
N ILE A 240 17.55 9.24 19.00
CA ILE A 240 16.12 9.58 18.96
C ILE A 240 15.76 10.38 17.69
N ASN A 241 16.72 11.09 17.10
CA ASN A 241 16.47 11.98 15.98
C ASN A 241 16.28 11.22 14.65
N PHE A 242 15.01 10.97 14.30
CA PHE A 242 14.61 10.27 13.08
C PHE A 242 15.01 10.97 11.76
N ARG A 243 15.46 12.24 11.83
CA ARG A 243 15.96 12.98 10.66
C ARG A 243 17.40 12.60 10.29
N LEU A 244 18.10 11.92 11.20
CA LEU A 244 19.51 11.56 11.04
C LEU A 244 19.73 10.04 11.09
N PHE A 245 18.83 9.31 11.76
CA PHE A 245 19.00 7.89 12.04
C PHE A 245 17.78 7.08 11.61
N SER A 246 18.07 5.88 11.13
CA SER A 246 17.09 4.92 10.65
C SER A 246 16.16 4.52 11.78
N ARG A 247 14.87 4.37 11.47
CA ARG A 247 13.84 4.15 12.49
C ARG A 247 12.61 3.44 11.95
N SER A 248 12.07 2.55 12.77
CA SER A 248 10.74 1.97 12.61
C SER A 248 9.76 2.67 13.54
N PHE A 249 8.60 3.05 13.03
CA PHE A 249 7.46 3.57 13.77
C PHE A 249 6.28 2.63 13.58
N ASP A 250 5.63 2.25 14.68
CA ASP A 250 4.40 1.45 14.66
C ASP A 250 3.40 2.06 15.62
N VAL A 251 2.23 2.41 15.10
CA VAL A 251 1.08 2.79 15.91
C VAL A 251 -0.04 1.84 15.58
N SER A 252 -0.36 0.98 16.55
CA SER A 252 -1.42 -0.02 16.44
C SER A 252 -2.41 0.10 17.58
N LYS A 253 -3.70 -0.01 17.27
CA LYS A 253 -4.77 -0.08 18.26
C LYS A 253 -5.80 -1.12 17.83
N PHE A 254 -6.02 -2.11 18.69
CA PHE A 254 -6.95 -3.21 18.47
C PHE A 254 -7.89 -3.30 19.67
N THR A 255 -9.16 -3.58 19.39
CA THR A 255 -10.20 -3.85 20.39
C THR A 255 -9.92 -5.14 21.16
N GLU A 256 -10.45 -5.29 22.39
CA GLU A 256 -10.26 -6.51 23.18
C GLU A 256 -10.88 -7.74 22.51
N THR A 257 -12.04 -7.55 21.87
CA THR A 257 -12.71 -8.57 21.04
C THR A 257 -11.97 -8.86 19.73
N LYS A 258 -11.01 -7.99 19.35
CA LYS A 258 -10.25 -8.02 18.09
C LYS A 258 -11.15 -8.01 16.86
N GLU A 259 -12.30 -7.36 16.96
CA GLU A 259 -13.24 -7.19 15.86
C GLU A 259 -12.93 -5.93 15.06
N PHE A 260 -12.29 -4.96 15.70
CA PHE A 260 -11.82 -3.75 15.04
C PHE A 260 -10.38 -3.45 15.46
N GLY A 261 -9.59 -2.98 14.51
CA GLY A 261 -8.29 -2.42 14.78
C GLY A 261 -7.69 -1.73 13.57
N PHE A 262 -6.62 -1.00 13.81
CA PHE A 262 -5.80 -0.44 12.75
C PHE A 262 -4.33 -0.47 13.16
N GLU A 263 -3.47 -0.47 12.16
CA GLU A 263 -2.04 -0.25 12.27
C GLU A 263 -1.60 0.74 11.20
N ILE A 264 -0.86 1.75 11.63
CA ILE A 264 -0.05 2.59 10.75
C ILE A 264 1.40 2.31 11.11
N SER A 265 2.17 1.79 10.15
CA SER A 265 3.59 1.54 10.32
C SER A 265 4.41 2.35 9.30
N SER A 266 5.54 2.88 9.73
CA SER A 266 6.44 3.64 8.87
C SER A 266 7.90 3.30 9.14
N ASP A 267 8.63 2.96 8.09
CA ASP A 267 10.06 2.65 8.12
C ASP A 267 10.84 3.78 7.44
N ILE A 268 11.86 4.30 8.11
CA ILE A 268 12.84 5.24 7.56
C ILE A 268 14.21 4.57 7.61
N ILE A 269 14.86 4.42 6.46
CA ILE A 269 16.16 3.75 6.35
C ILE A 269 17.13 4.72 5.68
N TYR A 270 18.25 4.98 6.33
CA TYR A 270 19.37 5.75 5.80
C TYR A 270 20.53 4.79 5.53
N GLY A 271 21.15 4.92 4.36
CA GLY A 271 22.47 4.37 4.10
C GLY A 271 23.44 5.44 3.63
N ARG A 272 24.62 5.00 3.19
CA ARG A 272 25.72 5.92 2.81
C ARG A 272 25.32 6.90 1.71
N ASN A 273 24.57 6.44 0.70
CA ASN A 273 24.16 7.25 -0.44
C ASN A 273 22.67 7.08 -0.81
N HIS A 274 21.87 6.41 0.03
CA HIS A 274 20.46 6.17 -0.26
C HIS A 274 19.60 6.42 0.99
N HIS A 275 18.33 6.71 0.73
CA HIS A 275 17.32 7.05 1.72
C HIS A 275 16.03 6.38 1.31
N GLN A 276 15.40 5.64 2.21
CA GLN A 276 14.13 4.99 1.96
C GLN A 276 13.11 5.41 3.02
N LEU A 277 11.91 5.75 2.56
CA LEU A 277 10.72 5.93 3.38
C LEU A 277 9.66 4.96 2.90
N ARG A 278 9.08 4.19 3.81
CA ARG A 278 7.95 3.29 3.51
C ARG A 278 6.88 3.48 4.57
N SER A 279 5.64 3.67 4.15
CA SER A 279 4.50 3.83 5.05
C SER A 279 3.41 2.84 4.66
N ASN A 280 2.85 2.18 5.66
CA ASN A 280 1.89 1.11 5.54
C ASN A 280 0.65 1.39 6.39
N PHE A 281 -0.52 1.12 5.83
CA PHE A 281 -1.79 1.21 6.55
C PHE A 281 -2.56 -0.11 6.46
N THR A 282 -2.80 -0.71 7.61
CA THR A 282 -3.55 -1.96 7.76
C THR A 282 -4.76 -1.72 8.64
N ILE A 283 -5.90 -2.29 8.27
CA ILE A 283 -7.11 -2.32 9.10
C ILE A 283 -7.45 -3.77 9.42
N ASP A 284 -8.03 -3.98 10.60
CA ASP A 284 -8.68 -5.22 10.98
C ASP A 284 -10.16 -4.91 11.17
N LEU A 285 -10.99 -5.47 10.29
CA LEU A 285 -12.44 -5.38 10.34
C LEU A 285 -12.99 -6.79 10.44
N PHE A 286 -13.63 -7.11 11.56
CA PHE A 286 -14.20 -8.42 11.85
C PHE A 286 -13.21 -9.58 11.72
N LYS A 287 -11.98 -9.41 12.23
CA LYS A 287 -10.87 -10.37 12.09
C LYS A 287 -10.39 -10.55 10.65
N GLN A 288 -10.80 -9.66 9.74
CA GLN A 288 -10.23 -9.59 8.40
C GLN A 288 -9.18 -8.49 8.39
N ILE A 289 -7.93 -8.93 8.32
CA ILE A 289 -6.77 -8.05 8.23
C ILE A 289 -6.58 -7.68 6.76
N ILE A 290 -6.77 -6.40 6.46
CA ILE A 290 -6.67 -5.84 5.12
C ILE A 290 -5.55 -4.81 5.12
N ASN A 291 -4.49 -5.08 4.35
CA ASN A 291 -3.49 -4.08 4.02
C ASN A 291 -4.10 -3.09 3.02
N VAL A 292 -4.59 -1.94 3.48
CA VAL A 292 -5.36 -1.01 2.65
C VAL A 292 -4.45 -0.42 1.57
N ALA A 293 -3.34 0.16 2.00
CA ALA A 293 -2.37 0.79 1.13
C ALA A 293 -0.97 0.79 1.76
N GLU A 294 0.03 0.72 0.90
CA GLU A 294 1.43 0.90 1.25
C GLU A 294 2.07 1.80 0.19
N VAL A 295 2.82 2.82 0.62
CA VAL A 295 3.57 3.68 -0.28
C VAL A 295 5.02 3.65 0.14
N GLY A 296 5.93 3.55 -0.82
CA GLY A 296 7.35 3.67 -0.53
C GLY A 296 8.08 4.48 -1.56
N ILE A 297 9.09 5.19 -1.08
CA ILE A 297 9.98 6.05 -1.84
C ILE A 297 11.40 5.67 -1.46
N ARG A 298 12.25 5.41 -2.46
CA ARG A 298 13.68 5.21 -2.29
C ARG A 298 14.41 6.24 -3.14
N MET A 299 15.39 6.91 -2.55
CA MET A 299 16.16 7.97 -3.17
C MET A 299 17.63 7.61 -3.07
N GLU A 300 18.31 7.52 -4.20
CA GLU A 300 19.76 7.36 -4.30
C GLU A 300 20.38 8.69 -4.73
N ASN A 301 21.48 9.06 -4.07
CA ASN A 301 22.18 10.33 -4.26
C ASN A 301 21.22 11.53 -4.15
N LEU A 302 20.62 11.66 -2.95
CA LEU A 302 19.68 12.73 -2.61
C LEU A 302 20.19 14.15 -2.98
N PRO A 303 21.48 14.51 -2.80
CA PRO A 303 21.98 15.80 -3.27
C PRO A 303 21.79 16.03 -4.78
N ALA A 304 22.06 15.02 -5.62
CA ALA A 304 21.86 15.13 -7.06
C ALA A 304 20.37 15.24 -7.43
N LEU A 305 19.50 14.49 -6.76
CA LEU A 305 18.04 14.63 -6.91
C LEU A 305 17.56 16.02 -6.51
N LEU A 306 17.97 16.51 -5.34
CA LEU A 306 17.59 17.84 -4.85
C LEU A 306 18.09 18.92 -5.79
N GLN A 307 19.34 18.85 -6.27
CA GLN A 307 19.88 19.79 -7.26
C GLN A 307 19.02 19.83 -8.52
N LYS A 308 18.51 18.69 -9.00
CA LYS A 308 17.61 18.62 -10.16
C LYS A 308 16.21 19.18 -9.84
N ILE A 309 15.68 18.94 -8.64
CA ILE A 309 14.39 19.48 -8.21
C ILE A 309 14.46 21.00 -8.03
N VAL A 310 15.59 21.53 -7.54
CA VAL A 310 15.77 22.97 -7.27
C VAL A 310 16.50 23.72 -8.38
N MET A 311 16.85 23.07 -9.50
CA MET A 311 17.63 23.72 -10.55
C MET A 311 16.87 24.93 -11.11
N PRO A 312 17.52 26.07 -11.41
CA PRO A 312 16.83 27.32 -11.74
C PRO A 312 15.82 27.22 -12.90
N GLN A 313 15.99 26.24 -13.78
CA GLN A 313 15.12 25.94 -14.92
C GLN A 313 13.93 25.02 -14.57
N SER A 314 13.99 24.28 -13.46
CA SER A 314 12.86 23.49 -12.93
C SER A 314 11.74 24.38 -12.39
N TYR A 315 10.53 23.85 -12.35
CA TYR A 315 9.34 24.44 -11.76
C TYR A 315 9.58 24.86 -10.31
N PHE A 316 10.12 23.96 -9.49
CA PHE A 316 10.41 24.27 -8.08
C PHE A 316 11.62 25.22 -7.94
N GLY A 317 12.68 25.04 -8.72
CA GLY A 317 13.84 25.95 -8.75
C GLY A 317 13.56 27.36 -9.26
N LYS A 318 12.46 27.57 -10.00
CA LYS A 318 11.97 28.91 -10.39
C LYS A 318 11.32 29.68 -9.23
N THR A 319 10.92 29.00 -8.15
CA THR A 319 10.48 29.65 -6.91
C THR A 319 11.71 30.18 -6.15
N GLU A 320 11.67 31.29 -5.40
CA GLU A 320 12.85 31.71 -4.60
C GLU A 320 13.08 30.77 -3.40
N ILE A 321 12.13 29.93 -2.97
CA ILE A 321 12.50 28.81 -2.07
C ILE A 321 13.44 27.87 -2.82
N GLY A 322 13.12 27.55 -4.06
CA GLY A 322 13.99 26.83 -4.99
C GLY A 322 15.32 27.55 -5.24
N LYS A 323 15.33 28.86 -5.47
CA LYS A 323 16.57 29.64 -5.67
C LYS A 323 17.41 29.73 -4.39
N LEU A 324 16.79 29.89 -3.22
CA LEU A 324 17.46 29.86 -1.92
C LEU A 324 18.10 28.48 -1.69
N LEU A 325 17.32 27.42 -1.85
CA LEU A 325 17.81 26.05 -1.75
C LEU A 325 18.89 25.77 -2.80
N TRP A 326 18.76 26.28 -4.03
CA TRP A 326 19.77 26.19 -5.08
C TRP A 326 21.08 26.85 -4.63
N THR A 327 21.04 28.09 -4.13
CA THR A 327 22.25 28.76 -3.62
C THR A 327 22.89 28.01 -2.46
N GLN A 328 22.09 27.36 -1.61
CA GLN A 328 22.58 26.59 -0.46
C GLN A 328 23.11 25.20 -0.87
N LEU A 329 22.56 24.62 -1.94
CA LEU A 329 22.96 23.34 -2.50
C LEU A 329 24.14 23.44 -3.49
N GLN A 330 24.50 24.64 -3.96
CA GLN A 330 25.71 24.87 -4.77
C GLN A 330 27.02 24.55 -4.03
N GLY A 331 27.02 24.64 -2.69
CA GLY A 331 28.16 24.25 -1.85
C GLY A 331 28.32 22.73 -1.69
N TYR A 332 27.32 21.93 -2.08
CA TYR A 332 27.42 20.48 -2.13
C TYR A 332 27.98 20.09 -3.49
N SER A 333 29.23 19.61 -3.55
CA SER A 333 29.77 19.02 -4.78
C SER A 333 28.89 17.84 -5.16
N SER A 334 28.13 17.98 -6.24
CA SER A 334 27.43 16.86 -6.86
C SER A 334 28.49 15.80 -7.13
N SER A 335 28.37 14.63 -6.50
CA SER A 335 29.15 13.50 -6.96
C SER A 335 28.85 13.32 -8.46
N SER A 336 29.82 12.92 -9.27
CA SER A 336 29.63 12.70 -10.72
C SER A 336 28.56 11.66 -11.07
N ASN A 337 27.91 11.07 -10.06
CA ASN A 337 26.92 10.02 -10.20
C ASN A 337 25.52 10.62 -10.30
N ASP A 338 24.67 9.98 -11.10
CA ASP A 338 23.27 10.33 -11.24
C ASP A 338 22.49 10.07 -9.94
N GLY A 339 21.43 10.84 -9.70
CA GLY A 339 20.42 10.56 -8.69
C GLY A 339 19.35 9.61 -9.21
N GLU A 340 18.75 8.85 -8.31
CA GLU A 340 17.68 7.91 -8.67
C GLU A 340 16.54 7.97 -7.65
N LEU A 341 15.30 8.10 -8.14
CA LEU A 341 14.08 8.09 -7.35
C LEU A 341 13.23 6.88 -7.74
N GLU A 342 13.02 5.96 -6.81
CA GLU A 342 12.08 4.86 -6.96
C GLU A 342 10.81 5.12 -6.14
N LEU A 343 9.65 4.89 -6.74
CA LEU A 343 8.36 4.98 -6.07
C LEU A 343 7.55 3.72 -6.31
N PHE A 344 6.96 3.18 -5.25
CA PHE A 344 6.02 2.06 -5.36
C PHE A 344 4.75 2.32 -4.56
N ILE A 345 3.66 1.72 -5.05
CA ILE A 345 2.36 1.73 -4.38
C ILE A 345 1.82 0.31 -4.33
N LYS A 346 1.39 -0.11 -3.15
CA LYS A 346 0.58 -1.30 -2.95
C LYS A 346 -0.80 -0.94 -2.49
N VAL A 347 -1.77 -1.74 -2.93
CA VAL A 347 -3.18 -1.64 -2.53
C VAL A 347 -3.65 -3.06 -2.28
N LEU A 348 -4.33 -3.30 -1.15
CA LEU A 348 -4.80 -4.64 -0.76
C LEU A 348 -3.65 -5.66 -0.71
N GLY A 349 -2.48 -5.23 -0.24
CA GLY A 349 -1.27 -6.06 -0.13
C GLY A 349 -0.56 -6.38 -1.45
N GLN A 350 -1.06 -5.92 -2.60
CA GLN A 350 -0.45 -6.15 -3.91
C GLN A 350 0.22 -4.88 -4.45
N GLU A 351 1.46 -5.00 -4.93
CA GLU A 351 2.17 -3.92 -5.62
C GLU A 351 1.55 -3.71 -7.00
N ILE A 352 0.90 -2.56 -7.18
CA ILE A 352 0.15 -2.20 -8.41
C ILE A 352 0.91 -1.20 -9.26
N MET A 353 1.91 -0.54 -8.69
CA MET A 353 2.70 0.47 -9.36
C MET A 353 4.11 0.46 -8.81
N TYR A 354 5.08 0.52 -9.73
CA TYR A 354 6.49 0.74 -9.45
C TYR A 354 7.06 1.56 -10.60
N THR A 355 7.83 2.58 -10.25
CA THR A 355 8.55 3.40 -11.22
C THR A 355 9.91 3.77 -10.64
N ASP A 356 10.90 3.88 -11.51
CA ASP A 356 12.23 4.42 -11.24
C ASP A 356 12.46 5.64 -12.14
N ILE A 357 13.11 6.67 -11.60
CA ILE A 357 13.39 7.93 -12.28
C ILE A 357 14.87 8.23 -12.07
N HIS A 358 15.64 8.23 -13.15
CA HIS A 358 17.08 8.52 -13.13
C HIS A 358 17.34 9.95 -13.61
N THR A 359 18.14 10.73 -12.87
CA THR A 359 18.44 12.12 -13.25
C THR A 359 19.17 12.25 -14.58
N ARG A 360 19.80 11.18 -15.08
CA ARG A 360 20.48 11.13 -16.38
C ARG A 360 19.52 11.20 -17.55
N ASP A 361 18.38 10.55 -17.41
CA ASP A 361 17.39 10.39 -18.46
C ASP A 361 16.55 11.68 -18.60
N TYR A 362 16.59 12.56 -17.58
CA TYR A 362 15.93 13.85 -17.53
C TYR A 362 16.99 14.97 -17.43
N SER A 363 17.63 15.27 -18.56
CA SER A 363 18.64 16.35 -18.65
C SER A 363 18.02 17.75 -18.46
N GLU A 364 16.78 17.96 -18.91
CA GLU A 364 16.10 19.27 -18.94
C GLU A 364 14.69 19.29 -18.31
N ILE A 365 14.15 18.13 -17.90
CA ILE A 365 12.78 17.99 -17.41
C ILE A 365 12.76 18.01 -15.88
N ASP A 366 11.82 18.76 -15.32
CA ASP A 366 11.57 18.80 -13.87
C ASP A 366 10.99 17.46 -13.40
N ILE A 367 11.64 16.83 -12.42
CA ILE A 367 11.21 15.55 -11.82
C ILE A 367 9.76 15.61 -11.32
N MET A 368 9.31 16.75 -10.78
CA MET A 368 7.93 16.97 -10.37
C MET A 368 7.00 17.01 -11.58
N VAL A 369 7.38 17.71 -12.66
CA VAL A 369 6.60 17.72 -13.91
C VAL A 369 6.55 16.32 -14.49
N GLU A 370 7.61 15.53 -14.46
CA GLU A 370 7.61 14.16 -14.94
C GLU A 370 6.72 13.25 -14.09
N LEU A 371 6.76 13.38 -12.76
CA LEU A 371 5.83 12.67 -11.85
C LEU A 371 4.37 13.02 -12.16
N PHE A 372 4.06 14.31 -12.33
CA PHE A 372 2.72 14.77 -12.69
C PHE A 372 2.33 14.41 -14.12
N THR A 373 3.27 14.40 -15.05
CA THR A 373 3.06 14.01 -16.46
C THR A 373 2.91 12.51 -16.57
N MET A 374 3.59 11.72 -15.74
CA MET A 374 3.40 10.27 -15.68
C MET A 374 2.02 9.93 -15.12
N ILE A 375 1.58 10.62 -14.06
CA ILE A 375 0.22 10.51 -13.54
C ILE A 375 -0.78 11.00 -14.61
N GLY A 376 -0.52 12.14 -15.25
CA GLY A 376 -1.34 12.72 -16.31
C GLY A 376 -1.43 11.85 -17.55
N GLN A 377 -0.33 11.24 -17.99
CA GLN A 377 -0.26 10.29 -19.11
C GLN A 377 -0.90 8.96 -18.74
N LEU A 378 -0.80 8.50 -17.48
CA LEU A 378 -1.56 7.35 -17.02
C LEU A 378 -3.06 7.65 -17.12
N ILE A 379 -3.48 8.84 -16.73
CA ILE A 379 -4.86 9.34 -16.81
C ILE A 379 -5.31 9.53 -18.27
N GLU A 380 -4.46 10.08 -19.16
CA GLU A 380 -4.71 10.18 -20.59
C GLU A 380 -4.75 8.81 -21.29
N LYS A 381 -3.88 7.87 -20.90
CA LYS A 381 -3.91 6.49 -21.42
C LYS A 381 -5.09 5.69 -20.85
N LEU A 382 -5.72 6.14 -19.76
CA LEU A 382 -6.99 5.62 -19.23
C LEU A 382 -8.21 6.31 -19.85
N ARG A 383 -8.01 7.42 -20.60
CA ARG A 383 -9.04 8.27 -21.21
C ARG A 383 -9.73 7.61 -22.40
N SER A 384 -11.04 7.83 -22.51
CA SER A 384 -11.81 7.63 -23.76
C SER A 384 -12.75 8.83 -24.04
N GLY A 385 -12.31 10.06 -23.76
CA GLY A 385 -13.10 11.31 -23.92
C GLY A 385 -12.68 12.43 -22.96
N GLU A 386 -13.23 13.66 -23.06
CA GLU A 386 -12.94 14.83 -22.18
C GLU A 386 -13.31 14.65 -20.70
N HIS A 387 -14.10 13.63 -20.38
CA HIS A 387 -14.52 13.27 -19.03
C HIS A 387 -13.94 11.90 -18.67
N LEU A 388 -13.18 11.82 -17.57
CA LEU A 388 -12.67 10.55 -17.06
C LEU A 388 -13.44 10.18 -15.79
N GLN A 389 -14.53 9.43 -15.96
CA GLN A 389 -15.18 8.74 -14.86
C GLN A 389 -14.55 7.36 -14.69
N GLY A 390 -13.75 7.19 -13.64
CA GLY A 390 -13.17 5.90 -13.26
C GLY A 390 -13.84 5.37 -12.02
N TYR A 391 -14.34 4.14 -12.04
CA TYR A 391 -14.75 3.44 -10.82
C TYR A 391 -14.08 2.06 -10.75
N LYS A 392 -13.63 1.71 -9.55
CA LYS A 392 -12.99 0.43 -9.22
C LYS A 392 -13.81 -0.21 -8.12
N GLY A 393 -14.52 -1.27 -8.48
CA GLY A 393 -15.21 -2.15 -7.53
C GLY A 393 -14.35 -3.37 -7.23
N PHE A 394 -14.06 -3.66 -5.96
CA PHE A 394 -13.71 -5.00 -5.50
C PHE A 394 -14.96 -5.61 -4.85
N HIS A 395 -15.37 -6.78 -5.30
CA HIS A 395 -16.46 -7.51 -4.67
C HIS A 395 -16.01 -8.94 -4.46
N THR A 396 -16.08 -9.40 -3.22
CA THR A 396 -15.88 -10.80 -2.87
C THR A 396 -17.07 -11.28 -2.07
N ARG A 397 -17.56 -12.45 -2.43
CA ARG A 397 -18.65 -13.12 -1.73
C ARG A 397 -18.20 -14.50 -1.33
N TYR A 398 -18.32 -14.80 -0.04
CA TYR A 398 -18.22 -16.14 0.49
C TYR A 398 -19.61 -16.65 0.79
N ASP A 399 -19.87 -17.89 0.39
CA ASP A 399 -21.17 -18.52 0.51
C ASP A 399 -20.93 -19.95 1.02
N LEU A 400 -21.36 -20.22 2.25
CA LEU A 400 -21.11 -21.47 2.96
C LEU A 400 -22.43 -22.09 3.40
N HIS A 401 -22.61 -23.35 3.03
CA HIS A 401 -23.75 -24.17 3.44
C HIS A 401 -23.26 -25.26 4.39
N ILE A 402 -23.69 -25.20 5.64
CA ILE A 402 -23.36 -26.20 6.66
C ILE A 402 -24.60 -27.08 6.85
N PRO A 403 -24.54 -28.39 6.54
CA PRO A 403 -25.66 -29.28 6.80
C PRO A 403 -25.89 -29.37 8.32
N THR A 404 -27.12 -29.11 8.76
CA THR A 404 -27.48 -29.25 10.17
C THR A 404 -28.14 -30.59 10.43
N ILE A 405 -28.23 -30.99 11.70
CA ILE A 405 -28.87 -32.25 12.13
C ILE A 405 -30.36 -32.35 11.72
N HIS A 406 -31.03 -31.23 11.44
CA HIS A 406 -32.41 -31.19 11.01
C HIS A 406 -32.58 -31.26 9.49
N GLY A 407 -31.49 -31.45 8.73
CA GLY A 407 -31.50 -31.56 7.28
C GLY A 407 -31.66 -30.23 6.53
N ILE A 408 -31.88 -29.11 7.24
CA ILE A 408 -31.90 -27.77 6.64
C ILE A 408 -30.49 -27.17 6.72
N PRO A 409 -29.86 -26.80 5.60
CA PRO A 409 -28.52 -26.24 5.63
C PRO A 409 -28.53 -24.85 6.27
N LEU A 410 -27.66 -24.65 7.27
CA LEU A 410 -27.34 -23.33 7.77
C LEU A 410 -26.53 -22.62 6.69
N HIS A 411 -27.01 -21.46 6.28
CA HIS A 411 -26.45 -20.65 5.22
C HIS A 411 -25.74 -19.43 5.82
N LEU A 412 -24.44 -19.33 5.55
CA LEU A 412 -23.60 -18.22 5.94
C LEU A 412 -23.14 -17.52 4.67
N THR A 413 -23.43 -16.22 4.55
CA THR A 413 -22.86 -15.40 3.48
C THR A 413 -22.02 -14.28 4.06
N HIS A 414 -20.95 -13.94 3.37
CA HIS A 414 -20.11 -12.80 3.69
C HIS A 414 -19.73 -12.08 2.41
N ASP A 415 -20.33 -10.91 2.21
CA ASP A 415 -20.23 -10.06 1.05
C ASP A 415 -19.40 -8.82 1.41
N LEU A 416 -18.18 -8.76 0.91
CA LEU A 416 -17.31 -7.59 1.02
C LEU A 416 -17.29 -6.89 -0.33
N THR A 417 -17.76 -5.65 -0.35
CA THR A 417 -17.79 -4.77 -1.52
C THR A 417 -16.99 -3.52 -1.19
N SER A 418 -16.04 -3.13 -2.03
CA SER A 418 -15.46 -1.80 -2.01
C SER A 418 -15.56 -1.18 -3.38
N VAL A 419 -15.86 0.10 -3.44
CA VAL A 419 -15.96 0.89 -4.64
C VAL A 419 -15.17 2.16 -4.41
N VAL A 420 -14.11 2.36 -5.17
CA VAL A 420 -13.42 3.63 -5.25
C VAL A 420 -13.74 4.23 -6.60
N SER A 421 -14.43 5.35 -6.62
CA SER A 421 -14.67 6.12 -7.83
C SER A 421 -13.93 7.44 -7.76
N PHE A 422 -13.47 7.90 -8.91
CA PHE A 422 -12.95 9.24 -9.07
C PHE A 422 -13.57 9.83 -10.33
N ASP A 423 -13.94 11.10 -10.23
CA ASP A 423 -14.21 11.92 -11.39
C ASP A 423 -12.98 12.78 -11.63
N ALA A 424 -12.47 12.76 -12.86
CA ALA A 424 -11.39 13.62 -13.30
C ALA A 424 -11.79 14.38 -14.56
N LEU A 425 -11.79 15.71 -14.44
CA LEU A 425 -12.05 16.64 -15.54
C LEU A 425 -10.75 17.34 -15.91
N SER A 426 -10.31 17.17 -17.16
CA SER A 426 -9.11 17.83 -17.68
C SER A 426 -9.46 18.76 -18.83
N ASN A 427 -9.08 20.03 -18.74
CA ASN A 427 -9.10 20.95 -19.86
C ASN A 427 -7.66 21.33 -20.23
N LEU A 428 -7.31 21.11 -21.49
CA LEU A 428 -5.99 21.35 -22.05
C LEU A 428 -6.14 22.35 -23.20
N SER A 429 -5.80 23.61 -22.96
CA SER A 429 -5.88 24.67 -23.95
C SER A 429 -4.54 25.39 -24.06
N GLY A 430 -3.69 24.94 -25.00
CA GLY A 430 -2.40 25.57 -25.26
C GLY A 430 -1.43 25.47 -24.07
N ALA A 431 -1.07 26.61 -23.48
CA ALA A 431 -0.13 26.72 -22.35
C ALA A 431 -0.79 26.58 -20.96
N GLU A 432 -2.10 26.29 -20.92
CA GLU A 432 -2.87 26.12 -19.69
C GLU A 432 -3.42 24.69 -19.59
N SER A 433 -3.19 24.06 -18.44
CA SER A 433 -3.75 22.75 -18.11
C SER A 433 -4.45 22.82 -16.76
N THR A 434 -5.75 22.52 -16.74
CA THR A 434 -6.51 22.42 -15.48
C THR A 434 -7.01 21.00 -15.30
N MET A 435 -6.82 20.43 -14.11
CA MET A 435 -7.24 19.09 -13.74
C MET A 435 -8.02 19.14 -12.43
N GLN A 436 -9.29 18.75 -12.46
CA GLN A 436 -10.11 18.60 -11.24
C GLN A 436 -10.26 17.13 -10.91
N ILE A 437 -10.14 16.79 -9.62
CA ILE A 437 -10.21 15.42 -9.11
C ILE A 437 -11.18 15.38 -7.93
N SER A 438 -12.14 14.47 -7.99
CA SER A 438 -13.13 14.23 -6.93
C SER A 438 -13.16 12.74 -6.57
N PRO A 439 -12.37 12.30 -5.55
CA PRO A 439 -12.37 10.91 -5.13
C PRO A 439 -13.56 10.61 -4.21
N VAL A 440 -14.14 9.42 -4.37
CA VAL A 440 -15.15 8.82 -3.51
C VAL A 440 -14.71 7.40 -3.22
N ALA A 441 -14.83 6.97 -1.97
CA ALA A 441 -14.60 5.59 -1.61
C ALA A 441 -15.78 5.09 -0.79
N SER A 442 -16.27 3.89 -1.09
CA SER A 442 -17.30 3.21 -0.33
C SER A 442 -16.84 1.78 -0.07
N PHE A 443 -17.00 1.32 1.14
CA PHE A 443 -16.66 -0.02 1.59
C PHE A 443 -17.90 -0.53 2.33
N SER A 444 -18.37 -1.72 1.97
CA SER A 444 -19.52 -2.35 2.58
C SER A 444 -19.20 -3.81 2.88
N VAL A 445 -19.51 -4.24 4.10
CA VAL A 445 -19.37 -5.63 4.54
C VAL A 445 -20.73 -6.09 5.03
N ASN A 446 -21.39 -6.93 4.24
CA ASN A 446 -22.68 -7.51 4.56
C ASN A 446 -22.49 -8.99 4.90
N SER A 447 -22.89 -9.40 6.09
CA SER A 447 -22.85 -10.80 6.51
C SER A 447 -24.25 -11.30 6.79
N PHE A 448 -24.53 -12.56 6.45
CA PHE A 448 -25.77 -13.24 6.81
C PHE A 448 -25.45 -14.57 7.47
N VAL A 449 -26.18 -14.91 8.53
CA VAL A 449 -26.18 -16.25 9.12
C VAL A 449 -27.62 -16.63 9.37
N GLY A 450 -28.07 -17.74 8.78
CA GLY A 450 -29.44 -18.21 8.97
C GLY A 450 -29.85 -19.30 8.00
N TYR A 451 -31.14 -19.51 7.85
CA TYR A 451 -31.70 -20.54 6.97
C TYR A 451 -32.33 -19.90 5.74
N ARG A 452 -32.11 -20.51 4.58
CA ARG A 452 -32.73 -20.14 3.29
C ARG A 452 -33.35 -21.36 2.63
N PHE A 453 -34.43 -21.86 3.19
CA PHE A 453 -35.12 -23.05 2.67
C PHE A 453 -36.63 -22.81 2.69
N GLY A 454 -37.14 -22.19 1.62
CA GLY A 454 -38.46 -21.56 1.63
C GLY A 454 -38.35 -20.17 2.26
N PRO A 455 -38.80 -19.96 3.51
CA PRO A 455 -38.55 -18.70 4.21
C PRO A 455 -37.05 -18.45 4.46
N VAL A 456 -36.66 -17.17 4.41
CA VAL A 456 -35.36 -16.70 4.86
C VAL A 456 -35.50 -16.24 6.30
N VAL A 457 -34.80 -16.89 7.23
CA VAL A 457 -34.78 -16.48 8.64
C VAL A 457 -33.34 -16.43 9.10
N GLY A 458 -32.91 -15.32 9.66
CA GLY A 458 -31.55 -15.21 10.14
C GLY A 458 -31.17 -13.85 10.68
N PHE A 459 -29.87 -13.67 10.82
CA PHE A 459 -29.24 -12.43 11.22
C PHE A 459 -28.46 -11.85 10.04
N LYS A 460 -28.64 -10.56 9.78
CA LYS A 460 -27.84 -9.77 8.83
C LYS A 460 -27.03 -8.73 9.59
N LEU A 461 -25.77 -8.58 9.18
CA LEU A 461 -24.88 -7.55 9.68
C LEU A 461 -24.40 -6.71 8.52
N ASN A 462 -24.81 -5.45 8.48
CA ASN A 462 -24.43 -4.51 7.43
C ASN A 462 -23.46 -3.49 8.01
N ASN A 463 -22.25 -3.46 7.46
CA ASN A 463 -21.26 -2.43 7.75
C ASN A 463 -21.06 -1.61 6.50
N THR A 464 -20.98 -0.30 6.66
CA THR A 464 -20.65 0.62 5.58
C THR A 464 -19.65 1.62 6.09
N LEU A 465 -18.60 1.87 5.32
CA LEU A 465 -17.64 2.96 5.48
C LEU A 465 -17.62 3.69 4.15
N PHE A 466 -18.06 4.93 4.11
CA PHE A 466 -17.98 5.73 2.90
C PHE A 466 -17.21 7.02 3.16
N SER A 467 -16.55 7.53 2.13
CA SER A 467 -15.85 8.80 2.07
C SER A 467 -16.44 9.57 0.90
N SER A 468 -16.87 10.81 1.16
CA SER A 468 -17.60 11.61 0.17
C SER A 468 -16.65 12.38 -0.75
N SER A 469 -17.16 12.80 -1.92
CA SER A 469 -16.49 13.75 -2.82
C SER A 469 -16.71 15.21 -2.44
N ASP A 470 -17.09 15.51 -1.19
CA ASP A 470 -17.31 16.90 -0.78
C ASP A 470 -16.01 17.75 -0.84
N SER A 471 -14.87 17.10 -1.11
CA SER A 471 -13.56 17.71 -1.37
C SER A 471 -13.17 17.53 -2.85
N ILE A 472 -12.89 18.63 -3.54
CA ILE A 472 -12.36 18.64 -4.91
C ILE A 472 -10.94 19.16 -4.90
N VAL A 473 -10.03 18.44 -5.53
CA VAL A 473 -8.66 18.89 -5.76
C VAL A 473 -8.57 19.41 -7.19
N THR A 474 -8.31 20.71 -7.35
CA THR A 474 -8.06 21.33 -8.65
C THR A 474 -6.59 21.66 -8.78
N ILE A 475 -5.94 21.16 -9.81
CA ILE A 475 -4.56 21.43 -10.17
C ILE A 475 -4.59 22.27 -11.44
N GLU A 476 -4.14 23.51 -11.37
CA GLU A 476 -4.08 24.43 -12.51
C GLU A 476 -2.62 24.74 -12.80
N SER A 477 -2.19 24.52 -14.03
CA SER A 477 -0.90 24.99 -14.54
C SER A 477 -1.16 26.05 -15.60
N LYS A 478 -0.56 27.23 -15.41
CA LYS A 478 -0.61 28.35 -16.34
C LYS A 478 0.76 28.99 -16.42
N ASP A 479 1.33 29.01 -17.62
CA ASP A 479 2.67 29.52 -17.92
C ASP A 479 3.80 28.88 -17.08
N ARG A 480 4.08 29.47 -15.90
CA ARG A 480 5.10 29.08 -14.90
C ARG A 480 4.54 29.10 -13.48
N SER A 481 3.21 29.01 -13.36
CA SER A 481 2.46 28.98 -12.10
C SER A 481 1.64 27.68 -12.02
N LEU A 482 1.57 27.10 -10.82
CA LEU A 482 0.99 25.82 -10.49
C LEU A 482 0.19 26.11 -9.24
N SER A 483 -1.11 26.09 -9.38
CA SER A 483 -2.03 26.26 -8.27
C SER A 483 -2.63 24.89 -7.95
N VAL A 484 -2.52 24.49 -6.69
CA VAL A 484 -3.23 23.33 -6.15
C VAL A 484 -4.29 23.85 -5.19
N LYS A 485 -5.55 23.79 -5.62
CA LYS A 485 -6.72 24.17 -4.84
C LYS A 485 -7.37 22.93 -4.24
N LEU A 486 -7.62 22.94 -2.95
CA LEU A 486 -8.47 21.99 -2.25
C LEU A 486 -9.76 22.70 -1.86
N ASP A 487 -10.85 22.45 -2.58
CA ASP A 487 -12.15 23.07 -2.36
C ASP A 487 -13.12 22.13 -1.64
N PHE A 488 -13.81 22.64 -0.62
CA PHE A 488 -14.87 21.98 0.12
C PHE A 488 -16.23 22.51 -0.34
N GLN A 489 -16.99 21.67 -1.04
CA GLN A 489 -18.27 22.01 -1.68
C GLN A 489 -19.37 22.38 -0.69
N LYS A 490 -19.27 21.87 0.55
CA LYS A 490 -20.24 22.12 1.64
C LYS A 490 -19.56 22.81 2.81
N ASP A 491 -20.34 23.58 3.57
CA ASP A 491 -19.89 24.20 4.82
C ASP A 491 -19.48 23.17 5.88
N GLU A 492 -20.16 22.02 5.87
CA GLU A 492 -19.73 20.81 6.55
C GLU A 492 -19.48 19.72 5.51
N ALA A 493 -18.22 19.53 5.14
CA ALA A 493 -17.79 18.50 4.18
C ALA A 493 -17.53 17.18 4.91
N GLU A 494 -18.20 16.11 4.49
CA GLU A 494 -18.08 14.80 5.14
C GLU A 494 -16.85 14.05 4.61
N LEU A 495 -15.82 13.89 5.43
CA LEU A 495 -14.59 13.20 5.02
C LEU A 495 -14.82 11.69 4.94
N PHE A 496 -15.38 11.12 6.01
CA PHE A 496 -15.80 9.73 6.03
C PHE A 496 -16.91 9.52 7.06
N SER A 497 -17.71 8.49 6.82
CA SER A 497 -18.70 8.00 7.75
C SER A 497 -18.75 6.49 7.75
N PHE A 498 -18.83 5.94 8.95
CA PHE A 498 -18.97 4.54 9.22
C PHE A 498 -20.32 4.29 9.88
N GLU A 499 -21.04 3.29 9.41
CA GLU A 499 -22.27 2.81 9.99
C GLU A 499 -22.26 1.28 10.08
N ASN A 500 -22.66 0.75 11.22
CA ASN A 500 -22.88 -0.66 11.48
C ASN A 500 -24.34 -0.88 11.89
N LYS A 501 -25.01 -1.86 11.30
CA LYS A 501 -26.41 -2.25 11.58
C LYS A 501 -26.52 -3.77 11.70
N GLY A 502 -26.94 -4.26 12.87
CA GLY A 502 -27.35 -5.65 13.09
C GLY A 502 -28.87 -5.80 12.96
N LEU A 503 -29.33 -6.69 12.09
CA LEU A 503 -30.74 -6.89 11.76
C LEU A 503 -31.13 -8.37 11.91
N MET A 504 -32.20 -8.65 12.63
CA MET A 504 -32.89 -9.94 12.52
C MET A 504 -33.84 -9.87 11.33
N VAL A 505 -33.75 -10.83 10.41
CA VAL A 505 -34.53 -10.86 9.18
C VAL A 505 -35.43 -12.08 9.10
N VAL A 506 -36.64 -11.87 8.61
CA VAL A 506 -37.62 -12.89 8.25
C VAL A 506 -38.23 -12.52 6.90
N GLN A 507 -38.17 -13.41 5.93
CA GLN A 507 -38.83 -13.25 4.63
C GLN A 507 -39.59 -14.53 4.32
N LEU A 508 -40.92 -14.46 4.24
CA LEU A 508 -41.75 -15.58 3.81
C LEU A 508 -41.79 -15.66 2.27
N PRO A 509 -42.03 -16.84 1.68
CA PRO A 509 -42.16 -16.98 0.22
C PRO A 509 -43.26 -16.06 -0.33
N GLY A 510 -42.91 -15.18 -1.27
CA GLY A 510 -43.85 -14.24 -1.88
C GLY A 510 -44.12 -12.96 -1.08
N GLU A 511 -43.49 -12.79 0.09
CA GLU A 511 -43.57 -11.57 0.90
C GLU A 511 -42.25 -10.76 0.85
N GLU A 512 -42.36 -9.47 1.17
CA GLU A 512 -41.19 -8.61 1.36
C GLU A 512 -40.42 -9.00 2.63
N GLU A 513 -39.11 -8.74 2.63
CA GLU A 513 -38.27 -9.01 3.78
C GLU A 513 -38.64 -8.08 4.95
N GLN A 514 -39.00 -8.68 6.08
CA GLN A 514 -39.16 -7.97 7.34
C GLN A 514 -37.85 -8.01 8.12
N SER A 515 -37.38 -6.86 8.57
CA SER A 515 -36.16 -6.75 9.37
C SER A 515 -36.40 -5.94 10.65
N LYS A 516 -35.76 -6.34 11.74
CA LYS A 516 -35.79 -5.61 13.02
C LYS A 516 -34.37 -5.40 13.53
N GLU A 517 -34.04 -4.17 13.88
CA GLU A 517 -32.75 -3.85 14.51
C GLU A 517 -32.58 -4.59 15.84
N CYS A 518 -31.36 -5.09 16.05
CA CYS A 518 -30.96 -5.67 17.32
C CYS A 518 -30.81 -4.57 18.39
N GLY A 519 -31.13 -4.92 19.63
CA GLY A 519 -31.12 -3.97 20.75
C GLY A 519 -30.96 -4.69 22.07
N THR A 520 -29.82 -5.32 22.27
CA THR A 520 -29.45 -5.99 23.53
C THR A 520 -28.77 -5.01 24.50
N ARG A 521 -28.10 -5.52 25.55
CA ARG A 521 -27.32 -4.70 26.49
C ARG A 521 -26.10 -4.14 25.76
N ASP A 522 -26.13 -2.84 25.54
CA ASP A 522 -25.11 -2.10 24.79
C ASP A 522 -24.63 -0.91 25.63
N SER A 523 -23.47 -1.05 26.28
CA SER A 523 -22.79 0.09 26.89
C SER A 523 -22.15 0.90 25.76
N ARG A 524 -22.53 2.16 25.58
CA ARG A 524 -22.08 2.96 24.43
C ARG A 524 -21.05 4.02 24.80
N LEU A 525 -20.14 4.27 23.87
CA LEU A 525 -19.29 5.45 23.86
C LEU A 525 -19.86 6.44 22.86
N HIS A 526 -20.27 7.60 23.36
CA HIS A 526 -20.66 8.74 22.54
C HIS A 526 -19.71 9.89 22.83
N SER A 527 -19.21 10.55 21.79
CA SER A 527 -18.50 11.81 21.95
C SER A 527 -18.58 12.64 20.69
N HIS A 528 -18.39 13.93 20.88
CA HIS A 528 -18.19 14.89 19.83
C HIS A 528 -16.90 15.65 20.14
N TRP A 529 -15.92 15.52 19.27
CA TRP A 529 -14.63 16.18 19.41
C TRP A 529 -14.36 17.01 18.16
N CYS A 530 -13.87 18.23 18.35
CA CYS A 530 -13.38 19.05 17.26
C CYS A 530 -11.95 19.51 17.57
N SER A 531 -11.10 19.51 16.54
CA SER A 531 -9.76 20.09 16.63
C SER A 531 -9.83 21.60 16.88
N PRO A 532 -8.74 22.21 17.35
CA PRO A 532 -8.52 23.64 17.17
C PRO A 532 -8.64 24.01 15.68
N LYS A 533 -9.07 25.23 15.41
CA LYS A 533 -9.15 25.76 14.05
C LYS A 533 -7.74 25.96 13.50
N VAL A 534 -7.47 25.45 12.31
CA VAL A 534 -6.21 25.68 11.59
C VAL A 534 -6.56 26.27 10.23
N ALA A 535 -6.10 27.50 10.00
CA ALA A 535 -6.35 28.25 8.77
C ALA A 535 -7.85 28.30 8.37
N GLY A 536 -8.73 28.49 9.35
CA GLY A 536 -10.18 28.63 9.14
C GLY A 536 -10.95 27.33 8.92
N LEU A 537 -10.30 26.18 9.00
CA LEU A 537 -10.94 24.87 9.00
C LEU A 537 -10.91 24.21 10.37
N GLN A 538 -11.97 23.46 10.67
CA GLN A 538 -12.10 22.70 11.90
C GLN A 538 -12.45 21.24 11.58
N LEU A 539 -11.62 20.28 12.02
CA LEU A 539 -11.93 18.87 11.90
C LEU A 539 -12.81 18.45 13.08
N CYS A 540 -14.00 17.94 12.82
CA CYS A 540 -14.94 17.47 13.83
C CYS A 540 -15.25 15.99 13.62
N THR A 541 -15.16 15.21 14.69
CA THR A 541 -15.53 13.79 14.71
C THR A 541 -16.63 13.58 15.73
N GLN A 542 -17.75 13.02 15.28
CA GLN A 542 -18.82 12.53 16.13
C GLN A 542 -18.87 11.02 16.03
N TYR A 543 -18.99 10.35 17.17
CA TYR A 543 -19.21 8.91 17.18
C TYR A 543 -20.21 8.54 18.25
N ASP A 544 -21.00 7.52 17.95
CA ASP A 544 -21.86 6.81 18.87
C ASP A 544 -21.75 5.33 18.54
N ILE A 545 -20.94 4.62 19.32
CA ILE A 545 -20.57 3.23 19.05
C ILE A 545 -20.77 2.38 20.30
N SER A 546 -21.04 1.09 20.12
CA SER A 546 -20.93 0.12 21.20
C SER A 546 -19.52 0.18 21.78
N ASN A 547 -19.41 0.26 23.11
CA ASN A 547 -18.14 0.41 23.81
C ASN A 547 -17.28 -0.85 23.60
N PRO A 548 -16.19 -0.76 22.82
CA PRO A 548 -15.41 -1.93 22.46
C PRO A 548 -14.48 -2.41 23.59
N LEU A 549 -14.43 -1.68 24.72
CA LEU A 549 -13.64 -1.99 25.91
C LEU A 549 -14.47 -2.69 27.00
N LYS A 550 -15.75 -2.98 26.73
CA LYS A 550 -16.62 -3.72 27.64
C LYS A 550 -17.21 -4.90 26.89
N SER A 551 -17.55 -5.95 27.62
CA SER A 551 -18.34 -7.03 27.04
C SER A 551 -19.69 -6.47 26.56
N ALA A 552 -19.95 -6.61 25.27
CA ALA A 552 -21.21 -6.29 24.63
C ALA A 552 -21.69 -7.53 23.87
N ASP A 553 -22.98 -7.66 23.64
CA ASP A 553 -23.55 -8.77 22.87
C ASP A 553 -23.35 -8.57 21.36
N TYR A 554 -22.20 -8.04 20.95
CA TYR A 554 -21.85 -7.81 19.56
C TYR A 554 -21.89 -9.13 18.78
N PRO A 555 -22.46 -9.19 17.55
CA PRO A 555 -22.95 -8.09 16.71
C PRO A 555 -24.43 -7.70 16.93
N PHE A 556 -25.10 -8.18 17.98
CA PHE A 556 -26.53 -7.91 18.28
C PHE A 556 -26.77 -6.60 19.03
N VAL A 557 -25.91 -5.60 18.82
CA VAL A 557 -25.97 -4.29 19.48
C VAL A 557 -26.77 -3.28 18.66
N LYS A 558 -27.09 -2.12 19.24
CA LYS A 558 -27.70 -1.02 18.49
C LYS A 558 -26.72 -0.49 17.44
N SER A 559 -27.26 0.03 16.35
CA SER A 559 -26.50 0.56 15.23
C SER A 559 -25.40 1.54 15.69
N SER A 560 -24.17 1.35 15.24
CA SER A 560 -23.02 2.16 15.61
C SER A 560 -22.66 3.12 14.47
N THR A 561 -22.38 4.37 14.78
CA THR A 561 -22.07 5.41 13.80
C THR A 561 -20.80 6.19 14.15
N VAL A 562 -19.97 6.49 13.16
CA VAL A 562 -18.85 7.42 13.27
C VAL A 562 -18.92 8.35 12.08
N LYS A 563 -18.89 9.66 12.30
CA LYS A 563 -18.94 10.67 11.27
C LYS A 563 -17.81 11.66 11.48
N CYS A 564 -16.98 11.85 10.45
CA CYS A 564 -15.89 12.81 10.44
C CYS A 564 -16.18 13.88 9.38
N VAL A 565 -16.20 15.14 9.79
CA VAL A 565 -16.48 16.29 8.93
C VAL A 565 -15.41 17.36 9.07
N ILE A 566 -15.12 18.06 7.98
CA ILE A 566 -14.43 19.35 8.02
C ILE A 566 -15.48 20.44 7.99
N LYS A 567 -15.43 21.35 8.96
CA LYS A 567 -16.27 22.56 9.00
C LYS A 567 -15.46 23.77 8.57
N LYS A 568 -16.05 24.58 7.70
CA LYS A 568 -15.52 25.89 7.30
C LYS A 568 -15.94 26.94 8.32
N GLU A 569 -15.04 27.89 8.61
CA GLU A 569 -15.33 29.00 9.52
C GLU A 569 -16.30 30.03 8.93
N SER A 570 -16.27 30.21 7.61
CA SER A 570 -17.16 31.12 6.89
C SER A 570 -17.68 30.44 5.62
N PRO A 571 -18.96 30.62 5.26
CA PRO A 571 -19.51 30.15 3.99
C PRO A 571 -18.80 30.73 2.75
N SER A 572 -18.13 31.89 2.91
CA SER A 572 -17.33 32.51 1.83
C SER A 572 -16.02 31.78 1.56
N MET A 573 -15.57 30.91 2.48
CA MET A 573 -14.38 30.09 2.31
C MET A 573 -14.70 28.93 1.35
N ARG A 574 -13.82 28.71 0.36
CA ARG A 574 -13.90 27.56 -0.53
C ARG A 574 -12.98 26.44 -0.09
N GLY A 575 -11.78 26.78 0.34
CA GLY A 575 -10.82 25.87 0.93
C GLY A 575 -9.42 26.47 0.85
N PHE A 576 -8.41 25.68 0.51
CA PHE A 576 -7.03 26.14 0.42
C PHE A 576 -6.56 26.23 -1.01
N GLU A 577 -5.86 27.31 -1.35
CA GLU A 577 -5.15 27.43 -2.62
C GLU A 577 -3.67 27.56 -2.36
N MET A 578 -2.89 26.57 -2.78
CA MET A 578 -1.44 26.67 -2.80
C MET A 578 -0.98 27.11 -4.18
N ILE A 579 -0.58 28.38 -4.31
CA ILE A 579 -0.02 28.92 -5.55
C ILE A 579 1.50 28.86 -5.49
N LEU A 580 2.10 28.11 -6.41
CA LEU A 580 3.53 28.10 -6.66
C LEU A 580 3.77 28.92 -7.94
N GLY A 581 4.28 30.15 -7.84
CA GLY A 581 4.56 31.02 -8.99
C GLY A 581 5.36 32.28 -8.62
N SER A 582 5.90 33.01 -9.62
CA SER A 582 6.64 34.25 -9.39
C SER A 582 5.71 35.47 -9.26
N LYS A 583 5.97 36.36 -8.29
CA LYS A 583 5.25 37.65 -8.20
C LYS A 583 5.63 38.58 -9.37
N PRO A 584 4.65 39.27 -9.98
CA PRO A 584 4.95 40.45 -10.78
C PRO A 584 5.32 41.59 -9.81
N ASN A 585 6.60 41.95 -9.75
CA ASN A 585 7.16 43.17 -9.11
C ASN A 585 7.57 43.17 -7.62
N SER A 586 8.03 42.07 -7.02
CA SER A 586 8.81 42.16 -5.76
C SER A 586 9.72 40.95 -5.51
N ASP A 587 10.92 41.18 -4.96
CA ASP A 587 11.90 40.16 -4.52
C ASP A 587 11.49 39.40 -3.24
N GLY A 588 10.23 38.93 -3.14
CA GLY A 588 9.76 38.19 -1.96
C GLY A 588 8.50 37.35 -2.17
N TYR A 589 8.41 36.18 -1.52
CA TYR A 589 7.28 35.23 -1.62
C TYR A 589 6.02 35.71 -0.95
N GLN A 590 4.91 35.17 -1.43
CA GLN A 590 3.73 34.98 -0.62
C GLN A 590 3.28 33.54 -0.82
N VAL A 591 3.41 32.71 0.22
CA VAL A 591 2.52 31.56 0.36
C VAL A 591 1.23 32.17 0.90
N LYS A 592 0.27 32.43 0.00
CA LYS A 592 -1.09 32.76 0.45
C LYS A 592 -1.75 31.42 0.79
N PHE A 593 -2.21 31.31 2.04
CA PHE A 593 -3.12 30.25 2.46
C PHE A 593 -4.56 30.72 2.28
#